data_AF-A0A6G2VKQ1-F1
#
_entry.id   AF-A0A6G2VKQ1-F1
#
_cell.length_a   1.000
_cell.length_b   1.000
_cell.length_c   1.000
_cell.angle_alpha   90.00
_cell.angle_beta   90.00
_cell.angle_gamma   90.00
#
_symmetry.space_group_name_H-M   'P 1'
#
loop_
_entity.id
_entity.type
_entity.pdbx_description
1 polymer ?
#
loop_
_entity_poly.entity_id
_entity_poly.type
_entity_poly.pdbx_seq_one_letter_code
_entity_poly.pdbx_strand_id
1 'polypeptide(L)'
;MTQHHQAPGWTGPTAGRNAEQDAMRAVLRIAAMAESHGISFPVFPAVRSFLSEFHGLEHRPAQPGREVAAVGFSIDPEKARFRLVRLSRLAAGLRLGLFPVGVTTNDSVLAVGEDGQLLSFGHGGSWHLGDSALEGIENLASGVAPRRLTDSEHAWDVTPSAAGGPVVGAVQAALTAVYVLHHHDVYSARSVRLTLTGLRGIGVEVAQRSIGIPRGPLDEALSPIVRDVEGVLAANGDGTGCEVRLAVEVPGAHARTPAGLVGFSARFGHRAMQADAIEVCLRVGAGARTGRIHGRVVDALRGLRPMP
;
A
#
# COMPACT_ATOMS: atom_id res chain seq x y z
N MET A 1 8.80 52.90 -29.12
CA MET A 1 8.72 52.92 -27.65
C MET A 1 8.00 51.67 -27.21
N THR A 2 8.69 50.89 -26.41
CA THR A 2 8.53 49.45 -26.23
C THR A 2 7.80 49.15 -24.94
N GLN A 3 7.11 48.00 -24.92
CA GLN A 3 6.77 47.17 -23.76
C GLN A 3 5.58 47.58 -22.88
N HIS A 4 4.48 46.85 -23.06
CA HIS A 4 3.89 46.09 -21.97
C HIS A 4 3.88 44.61 -22.38
N HIS A 5 4.79 43.80 -21.82
CA HIS A 5 4.69 42.35 -21.82
C HIS A 5 4.44 41.94 -20.37
N GLN A 6 3.17 41.78 -20.00
CA GLN A 6 2.80 41.00 -18.84
C GLN A 6 2.63 39.55 -19.30
N ALA A 7 3.55 38.69 -18.91
CA ALA A 7 3.34 37.25 -18.91
C ALA A 7 2.51 36.90 -17.65
N PRO A 8 1.38 36.17 -17.76
CA PRO A 8 0.60 35.82 -16.58
C PRO A 8 1.30 34.68 -15.83
N GLY A 9 1.83 35.01 -14.66
CA GLY A 9 2.10 34.04 -13.60
C GLY A 9 0.76 33.51 -13.08
N TRP A 10 0.72 32.20 -12.84
CA TRP A 10 -0.44 31.44 -12.35
C TRP A 10 -1.19 32.17 -11.21
N THR A 11 -2.43 32.57 -11.47
CA THR A 11 -3.37 33.15 -10.49
C THR A 11 -4.27 32.05 -9.92
N GLY A 12 -3.69 31.09 -9.20
CA GLY A 12 -4.45 30.02 -8.53
C GLY A 12 -5.39 29.21 -9.46
N PRO A 13 -6.24 28.34 -8.90
CA PRO A 13 -7.32 27.71 -9.65
C PRO A 13 -8.33 28.79 -10.08
N THR A 14 -8.51 28.99 -11.38
CA THR A 14 -9.75 29.62 -11.87
C THR A 14 -10.84 28.55 -11.81
N ALA A 15 -11.41 28.39 -10.61
CA ALA A 15 -12.57 27.54 -10.39
C ALA A 15 -13.66 27.86 -11.43
N GLY A 16 -14.17 26.85 -12.13
CA GLY A 16 -15.25 26.99 -13.11
C GLY A 16 -14.89 26.80 -14.58
N ARG A 17 -13.69 26.31 -14.94
CA ARG A 17 -13.48 25.74 -16.28
C ARG A 17 -14.32 24.47 -16.41
N ASN A 18 -15.37 24.50 -17.22
CA ASN A 18 -16.09 23.29 -17.59
C ASN A 18 -15.45 22.68 -18.84
N ALA A 19 -14.47 21.81 -18.64
CA ALA A 19 -13.81 21.06 -19.70
C ALA A 19 -14.38 19.63 -19.83
N GLU A 20 -15.53 19.33 -19.22
CA GLU A 20 -16.04 17.96 -19.05
C GLU A 20 -16.18 17.20 -20.37
N GLN A 21 -16.68 17.83 -21.42
CA GLN A 21 -16.88 17.18 -22.72
C GLN A 21 -15.55 16.73 -23.34
N ASP A 22 -14.56 17.61 -23.39
CA ASP A 22 -13.25 17.30 -23.96
C ASP A 22 -12.46 16.34 -23.07
N ALA A 23 -12.55 16.52 -21.75
CA ALA A 23 -12.02 15.59 -20.76
C ALA A 23 -12.56 14.17 -20.97
N MET A 24 -13.87 14.01 -21.11
CA MET A 24 -14.48 12.68 -21.28
C MET A 24 -14.13 12.07 -22.63
N ARG A 25 -13.99 12.86 -23.69
CA ARG A 25 -13.46 12.38 -24.98
C ARG A 25 -12.04 11.84 -24.84
N ALA A 26 -11.16 12.57 -24.15
CA ALA A 26 -9.79 12.12 -23.90
C ALA A 26 -9.76 10.83 -23.07
N VAL A 27 -10.61 10.73 -22.04
CA VAL A 27 -10.80 9.53 -21.23
C VAL A 27 -11.20 8.33 -22.10
N LEU A 28 -12.22 8.49 -22.95
CA LEU A 28 -12.69 7.41 -23.83
C LEU A 28 -11.61 6.98 -24.84
N ARG A 29 -10.86 7.92 -25.42
CA ARG A 29 -9.75 7.59 -26.33
C ARG A 29 -8.66 6.78 -25.65
N ILE A 30 -8.25 7.19 -24.45
CA ILE A 30 -7.25 6.46 -23.68
C ILE A 30 -7.76 5.10 -23.21
N ALA A 31 -9.02 4.99 -22.80
CA ALA A 31 -9.63 3.72 -22.45
C ALA A 31 -9.64 2.76 -23.64
N ALA A 32 -10.11 3.21 -24.81
CA ALA A 32 -10.10 2.41 -26.04
C ALA A 32 -8.69 1.99 -26.46
N MET A 33 -7.70 2.87 -26.32
CA MET A 33 -6.31 2.54 -26.59
C MET A 33 -5.72 1.57 -25.57
N ALA A 34 -6.11 1.65 -24.30
CA ALA A 34 -5.71 0.68 -23.30
C ALA A 34 -6.29 -0.71 -23.63
N GLU A 35 -7.56 -0.77 -24.01
CA GLU A 35 -8.25 -2.01 -24.39
C GLU A 35 -7.60 -2.70 -25.59
N SER A 36 -7.13 -1.95 -26.59
CA SER A 36 -6.39 -2.52 -27.73
C SER A 36 -5.07 -3.19 -27.35
N HIS A 37 -4.54 -2.86 -26.16
CA HIS A 37 -3.39 -3.51 -25.52
C HIS A 37 -3.78 -4.55 -24.46
N GLY A 38 -5.07 -4.90 -24.33
CA GLY A 38 -5.57 -5.84 -23.32
C GLY A 38 -5.54 -5.28 -21.90
N ILE A 39 -5.56 -3.97 -21.74
CA ILE A 39 -5.50 -3.25 -20.46
C ILE A 39 -6.86 -2.60 -20.19
N SER A 40 -7.32 -2.64 -18.95
CA SER A 40 -8.47 -1.86 -18.50
C SER A 40 -8.03 -0.86 -17.44
N PHE A 41 -8.36 0.41 -17.64
CA PHE A 41 -8.24 1.44 -16.62
C PHE A 41 -9.63 1.81 -16.10
N PRO A 42 -9.95 1.50 -14.84
CA PRO A 42 -11.21 1.93 -14.24
C PRO A 42 -11.28 3.46 -14.17
N VAL A 43 -12.43 4.02 -14.54
CA VAL A 43 -12.69 5.46 -14.46
C VAL A 43 -13.45 5.75 -13.16
N PHE A 44 -12.78 6.37 -12.20
CA PHE A 44 -13.34 6.68 -10.88
C PHE A 44 -14.10 8.02 -10.85
N PRO A 45 -15.02 8.22 -9.90
CA PRO A 45 -15.63 9.54 -9.67
C PRO A 45 -14.59 10.66 -9.45
N ALA A 46 -13.49 10.36 -8.76
CA ALA A 46 -12.41 11.32 -8.52
C ALA A 46 -11.71 11.74 -9.82
N VAL A 47 -11.49 10.81 -10.75
CA VAL A 47 -10.91 11.09 -12.07
C VAL A 47 -11.82 11.99 -12.89
N ARG A 48 -13.14 11.69 -12.91
CA ARG A 48 -14.13 12.50 -13.63
C ARG A 48 -14.16 13.92 -13.09
N SER A 49 -14.23 14.06 -11.78
CA SER A 49 -14.27 15.37 -11.11
C SER A 49 -13.01 16.16 -11.42
N PHE A 50 -11.84 15.55 -11.24
CA PHE A 50 -10.56 16.21 -11.52
C PHE A 50 -10.41 16.64 -12.99
N LEU A 51 -10.67 15.75 -13.94
CA LEU A 51 -10.52 16.09 -15.35
C LEU A 51 -11.58 17.07 -15.84
N SER A 52 -12.79 17.07 -15.28
CA SER A 52 -13.83 18.05 -15.64
C SER A 52 -13.40 19.50 -15.38
N GLU A 53 -12.56 19.70 -14.37
CA GLU A 53 -12.07 21.01 -13.95
C GLU A 53 -10.69 21.35 -14.53
N PHE A 54 -9.78 20.37 -14.59
CA PHE A 54 -8.36 20.63 -14.89
C PHE A 54 -7.90 20.11 -16.25
N HIS A 55 -8.74 19.47 -17.07
CA HIS A 55 -8.32 19.02 -18.40
C HIS A 55 -7.82 20.18 -19.28
N GLY A 56 -6.69 19.96 -19.96
CA GLY A 56 -6.00 20.96 -20.76
C GLY A 56 -5.14 21.95 -19.95
N LEU A 57 -5.06 21.79 -18.62
CA LEU A 57 -4.16 22.60 -17.79
C LEU A 57 -2.70 22.29 -18.13
N GLU A 58 -1.92 23.35 -18.37
CA GLU A 58 -0.47 23.29 -18.49
C GLU A 58 0.17 24.21 -17.45
N HIS A 59 1.19 23.70 -16.76
CA HIS A 59 1.97 24.46 -15.81
C HIS A 59 3.45 24.42 -16.20
N ARG A 60 4.05 25.61 -16.27
CA ARG A 60 5.50 25.78 -16.42
C ARG A 60 6.02 26.49 -15.17
N PRO A 61 6.96 25.88 -14.42
CA PRO A 61 7.50 26.48 -13.21
C PRO A 61 8.18 27.80 -13.55
N ALA A 62 7.80 28.86 -12.85
CA ALA A 62 8.38 30.19 -13.02
C ALA A 62 9.22 30.63 -11.81
N GLN A 63 9.09 29.94 -10.67
CA GLN A 63 9.75 30.25 -9.41
C GLN A 63 10.43 29.00 -8.85
N PRO A 64 11.45 29.15 -7.97
CA PRO A 64 11.96 28.03 -7.19
C PRO A 64 10.83 27.37 -6.40
N GLY A 65 10.93 26.06 -6.21
CA GLY A 65 9.98 25.36 -5.36
C GLY A 65 10.34 25.49 -3.88
N ARG A 66 9.37 25.17 -3.01
CA ARG A 66 9.46 25.36 -1.55
C ARG A 66 10.46 24.42 -0.88
N GLU A 67 10.49 23.16 -1.31
CA GLU A 67 11.32 22.10 -0.72
C GLU A 67 12.19 21.42 -1.78
N VAL A 68 11.64 21.23 -2.98
CA VAL A 68 12.33 20.68 -4.16
C VAL A 68 12.06 21.57 -5.37
N ALA A 69 12.78 21.37 -6.47
CA ALA A 69 12.48 22.09 -7.71
C ALA A 69 11.02 21.84 -8.13
N ALA A 70 10.28 22.93 -8.36
CA ALA A 70 8.94 22.83 -8.93
C ALA A 70 9.01 22.17 -10.31
N VAL A 71 8.03 21.30 -10.61
CA VAL A 71 8.02 20.49 -11.83
C VAL A 71 6.83 20.89 -12.67
N GLY A 72 7.06 21.12 -13.96
CA GLY A 72 5.98 21.43 -14.89
C GLY A 72 5.13 20.21 -15.17
N PHE A 73 3.89 20.44 -15.60
CA PHE A 73 2.97 19.35 -15.92
C PHE A 73 1.94 19.77 -16.96
N SER A 74 1.30 18.76 -17.54
CA SER A 74 0.11 18.92 -18.35
C SER A 74 -0.92 17.86 -18.00
N ILE A 75 -2.14 18.32 -17.74
CA ILE A 75 -3.30 17.50 -17.41
C ILE A 75 -4.06 17.20 -18.71
N ASP A 76 -3.60 16.15 -19.38
CA ASP A 76 -4.23 15.57 -20.55
C ASP A 76 -3.92 14.06 -20.58
N PRO A 77 -4.91 13.19 -20.36
CA PRO A 77 -4.74 11.74 -20.40
C PRO A 77 -4.03 11.26 -21.68
N GLU A 78 -4.27 11.90 -22.82
CA GLU A 78 -3.71 11.48 -24.11
C GLU A 78 -2.20 11.62 -24.16
N LYS A 79 -1.61 12.53 -23.37
CA LYS A 79 -0.15 12.66 -23.26
C LYS A 79 0.50 11.45 -22.59
N ALA A 80 -0.26 10.65 -21.84
CA ALA A 80 0.23 9.42 -21.22
C ALA A 80 0.14 8.16 -22.11
N ARG A 81 -0.35 8.27 -23.35
CA ARG A 81 -0.63 7.12 -24.25
C ARG A 81 0.52 6.13 -24.44
N PHE A 82 1.76 6.60 -24.46
CA PHE A 82 2.95 5.75 -24.63
C PHE A 82 3.43 5.07 -23.34
N ARG A 83 2.70 5.25 -22.25
CA ARG A 83 3.05 4.74 -20.92
C ARG A 83 1.98 3.82 -20.31
N LEU A 84 0.88 3.59 -21.01
CA LEU A 84 -0.26 2.79 -20.54
C LEU A 84 0.16 1.39 -20.07
N VAL A 85 0.97 0.67 -20.86
CA VAL A 85 1.47 -0.67 -20.49
C VAL A 85 2.35 -0.65 -19.23
N ARG A 86 3.17 0.40 -19.06
CA ARG A 86 3.99 0.55 -17.86
C ARG A 86 3.13 0.87 -16.64
N LEU A 87 2.17 1.79 -16.80
CA LEU A 87 1.25 2.18 -15.73
C LEU A 87 0.39 1.01 -15.28
N SER A 88 -0.11 0.16 -16.19
CA SER A 88 -0.93 -1.01 -15.81
C SER A 88 -0.14 -2.02 -14.98
N ARG A 89 1.12 -2.29 -15.33
CA ARG A 89 2.01 -3.14 -14.53
C ARG A 89 2.29 -2.55 -13.15
N LEU A 90 2.50 -1.24 -13.07
CA LEU A 90 2.70 -0.53 -11.80
C LEU A 90 1.44 -0.55 -10.93
N ALA A 91 0.26 -0.29 -11.52
CA ALA A 91 -1.03 -0.37 -10.86
C ALA A 91 -1.27 -1.76 -10.27
N ALA A 92 -1.00 -2.81 -11.05
CA ALA A 92 -1.11 -4.19 -10.61
C ALA A 92 -0.14 -4.52 -9.47
N GLY A 93 1.13 -4.08 -9.56
CA GLY A 93 2.13 -4.27 -8.51
C GLY A 93 1.77 -3.53 -7.21
N LEU A 94 1.23 -2.32 -7.31
CA LEU A 94 0.73 -1.55 -6.16
C LEU A 94 -0.62 -2.08 -5.65
N ARG A 95 -1.32 -2.91 -6.43
CA ARG A 95 -2.70 -3.34 -6.17
C ARG A 95 -3.64 -2.14 -5.96
N LEU A 96 -3.44 -1.10 -6.77
CA LEU A 96 -4.24 0.12 -6.74
C LEU A 96 -4.95 0.30 -8.08
N GLY A 97 -6.21 0.71 -8.01
CA GLY A 97 -6.92 1.24 -9.16
C GLY A 97 -6.39 2.62 -9.52
N LEU A 98 -5.87 2.79 -10.73
CA LEU A 98 -5.27 4.04 -11.21
C LEU A 98 -5.83 4.41 -12.58
N PHE A 99 -5.96 5.71 -12.85
CA PHE A 99 -6.26 6.24 -14.17
C PHE A 99 -5.25 7.32 -14.57
N PRO A 100 -4.64 7.26 -15.77
CA PRO A 100 -3.70 8.29 -16.24
C PRO A 100 -4.42 9.61 -16.49
N VAL A 101 -3.94 10.71 -15.91
CA VAL A 101 -4.54 12.05 -16.06
C VAL A 101 -3.65 13.04 -16.79
N GLY A 102 -2.36 12.72 -16.98
CA GLY A 102 -1.42 13.65 -17.58
C GLY A 102 0.03 13.19 -17.48
N VAL A 103 0.93 14.14 -17.73
CA VAL A 103 2.38 13.94 -17.62
C VAL A 103 3.06 15.16 -17.02
N THR A 104 4.19 14.94 -16.38
CA THR A 104 5.11 16.01 -15.98
C THR A 104 6.04 16.38 -17.16
N THR A 105 6.76 17.50 -17.05
CA THR A 105 7.78 17.92 -18.04
C THR A 105 9.00 16.99 -18.10
N ASN A 106 9.15 16.06 -17.15
CA ASN A 106 10.19 15.03 -17.16
C ASN A 106 9.66 13.64 -17.58
N ASP A 107 8.54 13.62 -18.32
CA ASP A 107 7.89 12.42 -18.86
C ASP A 107 7.44 11.39 -17.81
N SER A 108 7.21 11.82 -16.57
CA SER A 108 6.57 11.00 -15.55
C SER A 108 5.06 11.03 -15.77
N VAL A 109 4.41 9.87 -15.70
CA VAL A 109 2.95 9.79 -15.82
C VAL A 109 2.32 10.25 -14.52
N LEU A 110 1.34 11.14 -14.62
CA LEU A 110 0.45 11.50 -13.53
C LEU A 110 -0.78 10.60 -13.60
N ALA A 111 -1.14 9.98 -12.47
CA ALA A 111 -2.33 9.15 -12.37
C ALA A 111 -3.10 9.46 -11.09
N VAL A 112 -4.41 9.42 -11.18
CA VAL A 112 -5.32 9.57 -10.04
C VAL A 112 -5.77 8.19 -9.59
N GLY A 113 -5.69 7.95 -8.28
CA GLY A 113 -6.17 6.72 -7.65
C GLY A 113 -7.67 6.74 -7.37
N GLU A 114 -8.20 5.57 -6.99
CA GLU A 114 -9.61 5.40 -6.62
C GLU A 114 -10.07 6.35 -5.50
N ASP A 115 -9.22 6.59 -4.49
CA ASP A 115 -9.52 7.51 -3.39
C ASP A 115 -9.28 8.99 -3.74
N GLY A 116 -8.83 9.28 -4.96
CA GLY A 116 -8.59 10.63 -5.48
C GLY A 116 -7.17 11.17 -5.29
N GLN A 117 -6.26 10.42 -4.68
CA GLN A 117 -4.85 10.77 -4.55
C GLN A 117 -4.17 10.97 -5.91
N LEU A 118 -3.19 11.89 -5.98
CA LEU A 118 -2.34 12.04 -7.16
C LEU A 118 -1.02 11.30 -6.98
N LEU A 119 -0.70 10.44 -7.95
CA LEU A 119 0.55 9.69 -8.01
C LEU A 119 1.34 10.06 -9.26
N SER A 120 2.67 9.97 -9.17
CA SER A 120 3.59 10.16 -10.30
C SER A 120 4.49 8.94 -10.49
N PHE A 121 4.66 8.53 -11.75
CA PHE A 121 5.42 7.36 -12.14
C PHE A 121 6.43 7.70 -13.25
N GLY A 122 7.71 7.70 -12.90
CA GLY A 122 8.79 8.07 -13.81
C GLY A 122 10.04 7.23 -13.62
N HIS A 123 11.14 7.67 -14.23
CA HIS A 123 12.44 6.99 -14.12
C HIS A 123 13.00 7.01 -12.69
N GLY A 124 12.63 8.00 -11.87
CA GLY A 124 13.02 8.09 -10.44
C GLY A 124 12.21 7.18 -9.50
N GLY A 125 11.19 6.48 -10.00
CA GLY A 125 10.32 5.61 -9.22
C GLY A 125 8.88 6.12 -9.12
N SER A 126 8.17 5.61 -8.10
CA SER A 126 6.76 5.88 -7.82
C SER A 126 6.62 6.84 -6.65
N TRP A 127 5.78 7.86 -6.80
CA TRP A 127 5.68 8.97 -5.86
C TRP A 127 4.23 9.31 -5.55
N HIS A 128 3.96 9.60 -4.29
CA HIS A 128 2.74 10.20 -3.80
C HIS A 128 2.88 11.72 -3.80
N LEU A 129 2.02 12.41 -4.54
CA LEU A 129 2.08 13.87 -4.69
C LEU A 129 1.09 14.59 -3.77
N GLY A 130 -0.04 13.97 -3.42
CA GLY A 130 -1.06 14.54 -2.54
C GLY A 130 -2.21 13.56 -2.31
N ASP A 131 -2.91 13.70 -1.19
CA ASP A 131 -4.05 12.85 -0.82
C ASP A 131 -5.29 13.16 -1.67
N SER A 132 -5.29 14.31 -2.36
CA SER A 132 -6.22 14.63 -3.45
C SER A 132 -5.50 15.06 -4.72
N ALA A 133 -6.20 14.96 -5.85
CA ALA A 133 -5.67 15.32 -7.16
C ALA A 133 -5.30 16.80 -7.26
N LEU A 134 -6.13 17.67 -6.66
CA LEU A 134 -5.90 19.11 -6.55
C LEU A 134 -4.66 19.40 -5.69
N GLU A 135 -4.61 18.86 -4.48
CA GLU A 135 -3.45 19.03 -3.59
C GLU A 135 -2.17 18.55 -4.28
N GLY A 136 -2.23 17.43 -5.01
CA GLY A 136 -1.09 16.90 -5.73
C GLY A 136 -0.54 17.83 -6.81
N ILE A 137 -1.40 18.50 -7.59
CA ILE A 137 -0.93 19.48 -8.59
C ILE A 137 -0.43 20.77 -7.95
N GLU A 138 -1.02 21.19 -6.82
CA GLU A 138 -0.55 22.34 -6.04
C GLU A 138 0.82 22.07 -5.41
N ASN A 139 1.03 20.88 -4.84
CA ASN A 139 2.31 20.44 -4.31
C ASN A 139 3.38 20.37 -5.41
N LEU A 140 3.02 19.87 -6.60
CA LEU A 140 3.93 19.81 -7.74
C LEU A 140 4.32 21.20 -8.26
N ALA A 141 3.34 22.11 -8.38
CA ALA A 141 3.54 23.49 -8.83
C ALA A 141 4.35 24.33 -7.82
N SER A 142 4.12 24.11 -6.52
CA SER A 142 4.83 24.82 -5.44
C SER A 142 6.15 24.16 -5.04
N GLY A 143 6.45 22.97 -5.56
CA GLY A 143 7.67 22.22 -5.26
C GLY A 143 7.74 21.71 -3.82
N VAL A 144 6.64 21.17 -3.30
CA VAL A 144 6.63 20.37 -2.07
C VAL A 144 7.19 18.98 -2.36
N ALA A 145 8.03 18.45 -1.46
CA ALA A 145 8.70 17.18 -1.68
C ALA A 145 7.69 16.02 -1.71
N PRO A 146 7.64 15.22 -2.80
CA PRO A 146 6.72 14.10 -2.86
C PRO A 146 7.22 12.92 -2.01
N ARG A 147 6.29 12.11 -1.51
CA ARG A 147 6.64 10.93 -0.69
C ARG A 147 6.86 9.71 -1.57
N ARG A 148 8.00 9.03 -1.40
CA ARG A 148 8.30 7.82 -2.18
C ARG A 148 7.39 6.66 -1.79
N LEU A 149 6.81 6.00 -2.80
CA LEU A 149 6.03 4.78 -2.63
C LEU A 149 6.97 3.58 -2.69
N THR A 150 7.34 3.08 -1.51
CA THR A 150 8.10 1.84 -1.33
C THR A 150 7.38 0.96 -0.33
N ASP A 151 7.64 -0.34 -0.38
CA ASP A 151 7.26 -1.23 0.71
C ASP A 151 7.95 -0.75 2.01
N SER A 152 7.28 -1.00 3.13
CA SER A 152 7.81 -0.72 4.46
C SER A 152 7.57 -1.90 5.37
N GLU A 153 8.52 -2.12 6.26
CA GLU A 153 8.48 -3.18 7.25
C GLU A 153 8.57 -2.56 8.64
N HIS A 154 7.68 -2.98 9.54
CA HIS A 154 7.68 -2.57 10.94
C HIS A 154 7.86 -3.82 11.78
N ALA A 155 9.06 -4.03 12.31
CA ALA A 155 9.37 -5.14 13.21
C ALA A 155 9.62 -4.64 14.63
N TRP A 156 9.18 -5.40 15.62
CA TRP A 156 9.46 -5.17 17.04
C TRP A 156 9.44 -6.49 17.81
N ASP A 157 10.15 -6.53 18.92
CA ASP A 157 10.18 -7.71 19.80
C ASP A 157 9.00 -7.66 20.78
N VAL A 158 8.42 -8.82 21.06
CA VAL A 158 7.32 -9.04 22.00
C VAL A 158 7.83 -9.95 23.12
N THR A 159 7.53 -9.60 24.37
CA THR A 159 8.00 -10.38 25.51
C THR A 159 6.93 -11.39 25.89
N PRO A 160 7.14 -12.70 25.69
CA PRO A 160 6.14 -13.68 26.09
C PRO A 160 5.88 -13.59 27.60
N SER A 161 4.62 -13.74 28.00
CA SER A 161 4.27 -13.92 29.41
C SER A 161 5.03 -15.14 29.96
N ALA A 162 5.61 -14.99 31.15
CA ALA A 162 6.45 -16.01 31.79
C ALA A 162 5.77 -17.38 31.94
N ALA A 163 4.44 -17.45 31.89
CA ALA A 163 3.67 -18.69 32.03
C ALA A 163 3.37 -19.41 30.70
N GLY A 164 3.56 -18.78 29.53
CA GLY A 164 3.08 -19.30 28.23
C GLY A 164 4.15 -19.81 27.27
N GLY A 165 5.42 -19.41 27.42
CA GLY A 165 6.46 -19.76 26.46
C GLY A 165 6.28 -19.11 25.06
N PRO A 166 7.19 -19.38 24.12
CA PRO A 166 7.24 -18.69 22.84
C PRO A 166 6.08 -19.05 21.89
N VAL A 167 5.57 -20.29 21.95
CA VAL A 167 4.43 -20.72 21.12
C VAL A 167 3.18 -19.94 21.49
N VAL A 168 2.83 -19.89 22.78
CA VAL A 168 1.65 -19.16 23.26
C VAL A 168 1.77 -17.68 22.93
N GLY A 169 2.93 -17.06 23.17
CA GLY A 169 3.14 -15.65 22.84
C GLY A 169 3.01 -15.36 21.34
N ALA A 170 3.56 -16.22 20.47
CA ALA A 170 3.44 -16.05 19.02
C ALA A 170 1.99 -16.20 18.54
N VAL A 171 1.23 -17.15 19.10
CA VAL A 171 -0.20 -17.32 18.79
C VAL A 171 -1.01 -16.13 19.31
N GLN A 172 -0.76 -15.66 20.53
CA GLN A 172 -1.40 -14.46 21.08
C GLN A 172 -1.14 -13.22 20.23
N ALA A 173 0.11 -13.03 19.77
CA ALA A 173 0.45 -11.94 18.87
C ALA A 173 -0.29 -12.04 17.52
N ALA A 174 -0.36 -13.24 16.93
CA ALA A 174 -1.10 -13.47 15.70
C ALA A 174 -2.61 -13.20 15.87
N LEU A 175 -3.22 -13.68 16.95
CA LEU A 175 -4.64 -13.44 17.25
C LEU A 175 -4.93 -11.96 17.53
N THR A 176 -4.06 -11.27 18.26
CA THR A 176 -4.17 -9.83 18.50
C THR A 176 -4.06 -9.07 17.18
N ALA A 177 -3.15 -9.47 16.28
CA ALA A 177 -3.04 -8.88 14.96
C ALA A 177 -4.30 -9.09 14.12
N VAL A 178 -4.89 -10.28 14.13
CA VAL A 178 -6.17 -10.57 13.47
C VAL A 178 -7.25 -9.61 13.99
N TYR A 179 -7.34 -9.42 15.31
CA TYR A 179 -8.33 -8.54 15.93
C TYR A 179 -8.10 -7.06 15.56
N VAL A 180 -6.90 -6.52 15.81
CA VAL A 180 -6.60 -5.10 15.57
C VAL A 180 -6.72 -4.75 14.09
N LEU A 181 -6.17 -5.57 13.20
CA LEU A 181 -6.25 -5.32 11.76
C LEU A 181 -7.69 -5.46 11.23
N HIS A 182 -8.52 -6.31 11.85
CA HIS A 182 -9.95 -6.39 11.53
C HIS A 182 -10.72 -5.16 12.02
N HIS A 183 -10.46 -4.73 13.26
CA HIS A 183 -11.10 -3.55 13.86
C HIS A 183 -10.87 -2.28 13.04
N HIS A 184 -9.69 -2.13 12.42
CA HIS A 184 -9.36 -1.00 11.56
C HIS A 184 -9.70 -1.22 10.07
N ASP A 185 -10.51 -2.21 9.71
CA ASP A 185 -10.90 -2.51 8.31
C ASP A 185 -9.71 -2.74 7.36
N VAL A 186 -8.62 -3.32 7.85
CA VAL A 186 -7.42 -3.63 7.05
C VAL A 186 -7.39 -5.11 6.65
N TYR A 187 -7.69 -6.04 7.58
CA TYR A 187 -7.65 -7.49 7.32
C TYR A 187 -8.94 -8.18 7.74
N SER A 188 -9.23 -9.30 7.09
CA SER A 188 -10.12 -10.32 7.62
C SER A 188 -9.46 -11.68 7.42
N ALA A 189 -8.98 -12.29 8.51
CA ALA A 189 -8.37 -13.60 8.48
C ALA A 189 -9.16 -14.59 9.35
N ARG A 190 -9.30 -15.81 8.84
CA ARG A 190 -9.94 -16.95 9.55
C ARG A 190 -8.98 -18.13 9.69
N SER A 191 -7.71 -17.92 9.37
CA SER A 191 -6.66 -18.89 9.51
C SER A 191 -5.32 -18.19 9.70
N VAL A 192 -4.39 -18.85 10.38
CA VAL A 192 -2.99 -18.46 10.49
C VAL A 192 -2.16 -19.51 9.77
N ARG A 193 -1.21 -19.07 8.95
CA ARG A 193 -0.27 -19.97 8.30
C ARG A 193 0.94 -20.18 9.21
N LEU A 194 1.16 -21.42 9.61
CA LEU A 194 2.37 -21.87 10.27
C LEU A 194 3.38 -22.33 9.21
N THR A 195 4.60 -21.80 9.29
CA THR A 195 5.75 -22.24 8.49
C THR A 195 6.91 -22.55 9.44
N LEU A 196 7.51 -23.73 9.26
CA LEU A 196 8.74 -24.14 9.93
C LEU A 196 9.87 -24.15 8.91
N THR A 197 10.94 -23.43 9.20
CA THR A 197 12.11 -23.37 8.33
C THR A 197 13.34 -23.81 9.09
N GLY A 198 14.04 -24.82 8.58
CA GLY A 198 15.25 -25.36 9.20
C GLY A 198 16.37 -24.32 9.25
N LEU A 199 17.45 -24.65 9.98
CA LEU A 199 18.61 -23.77 10.15
C LEU A 199 18.20 -22.36 10.60
N ARG A 200 17.24 -22.24 11.52
CA ARG A 200 16.77 -20.96 12.08
C ARG A 200 16.30 -19.96 11.02
N GLY A 201 15.68 -20.44 9.94
CA GLY A 201 15.05 -19.59 8.92
C GLY A 201 15.82 -19.46 7.61
N ILE A 202 17.06 -19.95 7.51
CA ILE A 202 17.85 -19.91 6.26
C ILE A 202 17.87 -21.25 5.49
N GLY A 203 17.38 -22.32 6.12
CA GLY A 203 17.32 -23.64 5.53
C GLY A 203 16.08 -23.87 4.68
N VAL A 204 15.79 -25.14 4.40
CA VAL A 204 14.57 -25.54 3.68
C VAL A 204 13.33 -25.43 4.56
N GLU A 205 12.18 -25.20 3.95
CA GLU A 205 10.89 -25.34 4.61
C GLU A 205 10.67 -26.81 4.99
N VAL A 206 10.53 -27.06 6.29
CA VAL A 206 10.35 -28.40 6.86
C VAL A 206 8.87 -28.75 6.90
N ALA A 207 8.01 -27.77 7.22
CA ALA A 207 6.58 -27.95 7.23
C ALA A 207 5.84 -26.63 7.02
N GLN A 208 4.68 -26.71 6.37
CA GLN A 208 3.71 -25.62 6.26
C GLN A 208 2.29 -26.15 6.52
N ARG A 209 1.54 -25.43 7.35
CA ARG A 209 0.16 -25.76 7.71
C ARG A 209 -0.68 -24.50 7.83
N SER A 210 -1.92 -24.58 7.36
CA SER A 210 -2.92 -23.54 7.62
C SER A 210 -3.77 -23.98 8.80
N ILE A 211 -3.79 -23.19 9.87
CA ILE A 211 -4.51 -23.47 11.10
C ILE A 211 -5.74 -22.55 11.14
N GLY A 212 -6.94 -23.12 11.20
CA GLY A 212 -8.18 -22.35 11.26
C GLY A 212 -8.34 -21.62 12.59
N ILE A 213 -8.91 -20.43 12.56
CA ILE A 213 -9.28 -19.67 13.77
C ILE A 213 -10.72 -20.05 14.11
N PRO A 214 -10.99 -20.69 15.27
CA PRO A 214 -12.33 -21.06 15.71
C PRO A 214 -13.29 -19.87 15.73
N ARG A 215 -14.60 -20.15 15.60
CA ARG A 215 -15.63 -19.13 15.83
C ARG A 215 -15.88 -19.05 17.33
N GLY A 216 -15.73 -17.86 17.89
CA GLY A 216 -15.90 -17.63 19.32
C GLY A 216 -15.09 -16.41 19.79
N PRO A 217 -15.10 -16.12 21.10
CA PRO A 217 -14.21 -15.12 21.67
C PRO A 217 -12.74 -15.55 21.55
N LEU A 218 -11.83 -14.57 21.57
CA LEU A 218 -10.42 -14.74 21.20
C LEU A 218 -9.64 -15.62 22.19
N ASP A 219 -10.03 -15.58 23.46
CA ASP A 219 -9.51 -16.39 24.55
C ASP A 219 -9.79 -17.88 24.34
N GLU A 220 -10.98 -18.24 23.87
CA GLU A 220 -11.34 -19.62 23.51
C GLU A 220 -10.59 -20.11 22.25
N ALA A 221 -10.21 -19.19 21.35
CA ALA A 221 -9.48 -19.52 20.13
C ALA A 221 -7.99 -19.85 20.36
N LEU A 222 -7.40 -19.42 21.48
CA LEU A 222 -5.97 -19.56 21.77
C LEU A 222 -5.56 -21.04 21.93
N SER A 223 -6.22 -21.78 22.83
CA SER A 223 -5.81 -23.14 23.18
C SER A 223 -5.85 -24.14 22.02
N PRO A 224 -6.87 -24.14 21.13
CA PRO A 224 -6.88 -25.02 19.96
C PRO A 224 -5.71 -24.74 19.00
N ILE A 225 -5.41 -23.46 18.75
CA ILE A 225 -4.33 -23.07 17.82
C ILE A 225 -2.97 -23.44 18.41
N VAL A 226 -2.74 -23.19 19.70
CA VAL A 226 -1.50 -23.58 20.39
C VAL A 226 -1.29 -25.10 20.28
N ARG A 227 -2.33 -25.89 20.55
CA ARG A 227 -2.27 -27.35 20.43
C ARG A 227 -1.91 -27.80 19.01
N ASP A 228 -2.48 -27.16 18.00
CA ASP A 228 -2.17 -27.48 16.59
C ASP A 228 -0.72 -27.12 16.23
N VAL A 229 -0.22 -25.96 16.71
CA VAL A 229 1.18 -25.56 16.51
C VAL A 229 2.12 -26.54 17.21
N GLU A 230 1.89 -26.84 18.48
CA GLU A 230 2.71 -27.80 19.26
C GLU A 230 2.69 -29.19 18.64
N GLY A 231 1.54 -29.65 18.14
CA GLY A 231 1.45 -30.92 17.41
C GLY A 231 2.31 -30.95 16.15
N VAL A 232 2.40 -29.83 15.42
CA VAL A 232 3.30 -29.72 14.27
C VAL A 232 4.77 -29.66 14.71
N LEU A 233 5.10 -28.96 15.80
CA LEU A 233 6.47 -28.91 16.33
C LEU A 233 6.94 -30.31 16.80
N ALA A 234 6.12 -31.02 17.55
CA ALA A 234 6.41 -32.36 18.07
C ALA A 234 6.66 -33.37 16.92
N ALA A 235 5.90 -33.27 15.83
CA ALA A 235 6.12 -34.09 14.63
C ALA A 235 7.44 -33.78 13.89
N ASN A 236 8.11 -32.67 14.23
CA ASN A 236 9.32 -32.17 13.56
C ASN A 236 10.47 -31.89 14.54
N GLY A 237 10.65 -32.74 15.56
CA GLY A 237 11.77 -32.63 16.52
C GLY A 237 11.70 -31.41 17.43
N ASP A 238 10.49 -31.11 17.91
CA ASP A 238 10.13 -29.96 18.76
C ASP A 238 10.47 -28.58 18.15
N GLY A 239 10.74 -28.54 16.83
CA GLY A 239 11.18 -27.32 16.17
C GLY A 239 12.59 -26.87 16.56
N THR A 240 13.40 -27.74 17.17
CA THR A 240 14.76 -27.39 17.59
C THR A 240 15.60 -26.99 16.39
N GLY A 241 16.20 -25.80 16.45
CA GLY A 241 17.00 -25.25 15.35
C GLY A 241 16.19 -24.79 14.14
N CYS A 242 14.86 -24.69 14.25
CA CYS A 242 13.98 -24.11 13.23
C CYS A 242 13.61 -22.66 13.58
N GLU A 243 13.33 -21.85 12.56
CA GLU A 243 12.46 -20.69 12.72
C GLU A 243 11.02 -21.20 12.66
N VAL A 244 10.21 -20.78 13.63
CA VAL A 244 8.76 -20.98 13.61
C VAL A 244 8.13 -19.65 13.29
N ARG A 245 7.34 -19.58 12.22
CA ARG A 245 6.67 -18.36 11.75
C ARG A 245 5.17 -18.58 11.66
N LEU A 246 4.42 -17.73 12.34
CA LEU A 246 2.96 -17.63 12.23
C LEU A 246 2.62 -16.39 11.41
N ALA A 247 2.18 -16.58 10.17
CA ALA A 247 1.79 -15.50 9.27
C ALA A 247 0.27 -15.37 9.23
N VAL A 248 -0.22 -14.15 9.43
CA VAL A 248 -1.61 -13.76 9.18
C VAL A 248 -1.64 -13.10 7.81
N GLU A 249 -2.14 -13.84 6.83
CA GLU A 249 -2.36 -13.35 5.47
C GLU A 249 -3.84 -12.99 5.27
N VAL A 250 -4.22 -12.40 4.13
CA VAL A 250 -5.63 -12.19 3.75
C VAL A 250 -6.17 -13.43 3.01
N PRO A 251 -7.01 -14.29 3.64
CA PRO A 251 -7.84 -15.25 2.91
C PRO A 251 -9.33 -14.90 2.91
N GLY A 252 -9.76 -13.80 3.57
CA GLY A 252 -11.17 -13.52 3.81
C GLY A 252 -11.92 -12.87 2.64
N ALA A 253 -13.13 -13.37 2.35
CA ALA A 253 -14.06 -12.82 1.35
C ALA A 253 -14.57 -11.38 1.62
N HIS A 254 -14.32 -10.84 2.82
CA HIS A 254 -14.76 -9.51 3.26
C HIS A 254 -13.61 -8.50 3.38
N ALA A 255 -12.42 -8.84 2.89
CA ALA A 255 -11.30 -7.93 2.96
C ALA A 255 -11.50 -6.74 2.00
N ARG A 256 -11.48 -5.52 2.55
CA ARG A 256 -11.44 -4.27 1.76
C ARG A 256 -10.04 -3.98 1.20
N THR A 257 -9.05 -4.79 1.57
CA THR A 257 -7.65 -4.66 1.18
C THR A 257 -7.26 -5.83 0.27
N PRO A 258 -6.61 -5.58 -0.88
CA PRO A 258 -6.08 -6.64 -1.72
C PRO A 258 -5.12 -7.57 -0.96
N ALA A 259 -5.21 -8.87 -1.21
CA ALA A 259 -4.33 -9.86 -0.56
C ALA A 259 -2.85 -9.49 -0.74
N GLY A 260 -2.01 -9.70 0.28
CA GLY A 260 -0.57 -9.42 0.19
C GLY A 260 -0.18 -7.94 0.11
N LEU A 261 -1.13 -7.00 0.19
CA LEU A 261 -0.82 -5.57 0.29
C LEU A 261 -0.32 -5.18 1.68
N VAL A 262 -0.72 -5.91 2.70
CA VAL A 262 -0.19 -5.83 4.06
C VAL A 262 -0.04 -7.28 4.55
N GLY A 263 0.76 -7.52 5.57
CA GLY A 263 0.91 -8.85 6.12
C GLY A 263 1.50 -8.78 7.50
N PHE A 264 1.00 -9.62 8.40
CA PHE A 264 1.54 -9.73 9.75
C PHE A 264 2.21 -11.09 9.90
N SER A 265 3.32 -11.13 10.63
CA SER A 265 3.92 -12.38 11.07
C SER A 265 4.50 -12.26 12.47
N ALA A 266 4.33 -13.30 13.29
CA ALA A 266 5.07 -13.51 14.53
C ALA A 266 6.04 -14.67 14.34
N ARG A 267 7.31 -14.51 14.72
CA ARG A 267 8.32 -15.57 14.59
C ARG A 267 9.20 -15.70 15.83
N PHE A 268 9.64 -16.91 16.10
CA PHE A 268 10.60 -17.25 17.17
C PHE A 268 11.56 -18.36 16.70
N GLY A 269 12.57 -18.69 17.48
CA GLY A 269 13.60 -19.68 17.12
C GLY A 269 14.64 -19.22 16.08
N HIS A 270 14.39 -18.11 15.39
CA HIS A 270 15.29 -17.53 14.38
C HIS A 270 16.60 -16.97 14.96
N ARG A 271 16.61 -16.54 16.25
CA ARG A 271 17.81 -16.05 16.94
C ARG A 271 18.40 -17.13 17.83
N ALA A 272 19.66 -17.51 17.59
CA ALA A 272 20.30 -18.59 18.35
C ALA A 272 20.44 -18.30 19.84
N MET A 273 20.80 -17.07 20.22
CA MET A 273 21.01 -16.64 21.61
C MET A 273 19.72 -16.26 22.34
N GLN A 274 18.60 -16.17 21.61
CA GLN A 274 17.30 -15.73 22.11
C GLN A 274 16.19 -16.53 21.42
N ALA A 275 16.25 -17.86 21.55
CA ALA A 275 15.33 -18.75 20.83
C ALA A 275 13.85 -18.49 21.20
N ASP A 276 13.60 -18.05 22.43
CA ASP A 276 12.27 -17.76 22.95
C ASP A 276 11.80 -16.31 22.68
N ALA A 277 12.68 -15.45 22.16
CA ALA A 277 12.28 -14.09 21.79
C ALA A 277 11.37 -14.13 20.56
N ILE A 278 10.24 -13.45 20.68
CA ILE A 278 9.27 -13.33 19.61
C ILE A 278 9.52 -12.01 18.91
N GLU A 279 9.78 -12.07 17.62
CA GLU A 279 9.77 -10.90 16.76
C GLU A 279 8.46 -10.89 15.98
N VAL A 280 7.73 -9.78 16.06
CA VAL A 280 6.56 -9.56 15.22
C VAL A 280 6.89 -8.54 14.16
N CYS A 281 6.26 -8.70 13.00
CA CYS A 281 6.52 -7.87 11.83
C CYS A 281 5.21 -7.58 11.10
N LEU A 282 4.96 -6.30 10.84
CA LEU A 282 3.93 -5.83 9.92
C LEU A 282 4.60 -5.32 8.65
N ARG A 283 4.40 -6.04 7.54
CA ARG A 283 4.78 -5.61 6.19
C ARG A 283 3.65 -4.81 5.58
N VAL A 284 3.98 -3.68 4.98
CA VAL A 284 3.05 -2.78 4.30
C VAL A 284 3.58 -2.52 2.91
N GLY A 285 2.89 -3.03 1.91
CA GLY A 285 3.20 -2.80 0.50
C GLY A 285 2.98 -1.34 0.12
N ALA A 286 3.71 -0.88 -0.88
CA ALA A 286 3.73 0.50 -1.32
C ALA A 286 2.33 1.07 -1.62
N GLY A 287 1.40 0.26 -2.14
CA GLY A 287 0.03 0.70 -2.41
C GLY A 287 -0.82 0.97 -1.15
N ALA A 288 -0.53 0.31 -0.03
CA ALA A 288 -1.19 0.59 1.26
C ALA A 288 -0.65 1.86 1.94
N ARG A 289 0.34 2.52 1.32
CA ARG A 289 0.91 3.76 1.83
C ARG A 289 0.28 5.00 1.18
N THR A 290 -0.88 4.89 0.56
CA THR A 290 -1.62 6.01 -0.01
C THR A 290 -3.13 5.76 0.07
N GLY A 291 -3.94 6.80 -0.11
CA GLY A 291 -5.39 6.70 -0.05
C GLY A 291 -5.89 6.36 1.35
N ARG A 292 -7.15 5.92 1.44
CA ARG A 292 -7.86 5.71 2.70
C ARG A 292 -7.27 4.56 3.52
N ILE A 293 -6.72 3.55 2.85
CA ILE A 293 -6.06 2.43 3.51
C ILE A 293 -4.84 2.86 4.33
N HIS A 294 -4.13 3.92 3.91
CA HIS A 294 -2.94 4.37 4.61
C HIS A 294 -3.23 4.78 6.04
N GLY A 295 -4.28 5.60 6.26
CA GLY A 295 -4.70 6.02 7.60
C GLY A 295 -5.04 4.83 8.49
N ARG A 296 -5.79 3.86 7.96
CA ARG A 296 -6.18 2.63 8.67
C ARG A 296 -4.97 1.78 9.09
N VAL A 297 -3.99 1.64 8.20
CA VAL A 297 -2.74 0.91 8.49
C VAL A 297 -1.94 1.63 9.58
N VAL A 298 -1.88 2.96 9.55
CA VAL A 298 -1.20 3.75 10.58
C VAL A 298 -1.89 3.59 11.93
N ASP A 299 -3.23 3.64 11.97
CA ASP A 299 -3.98 3.45 13.21
C ASP A 299 -3.83 2.02 13.75
N ALA A 300 -3.91 1.01 12.87
CA ALA A 300 -3.65 -0.38 13.25
C ALA A 300 -2.22 -0.56 13.79
N LEU A 301 -1.21 0.03 13.17
CA LEU A 301 0.17 -0.02 13.66
C LEU A 301 0.29 0.56 15.08
N ARG A 302 -0.43 1.65 15.38
CA ARG A 302 -0.48 2.21 16.74
C ARG A 302 -1.15 1.25 17.72
N GLY A 303 -2.19 0.53 17.31
CA GLY A 303 -2.88 -0.48 18.11
C GLY A 303 -2.07 -1.76 18.34
N LEU A 304 -1.15 -2.12 17.44
CA LEU A 304 -0.30 -3.31 17.55
C LEU A 304 0.95 -3.11 18.43
N ARG A 305 1.48 -1.89 18.51
CA ARG A 305 2.68 -1.59 19.32
C ARG A 305 2.53 -1.76 20.84
N PRO A 306 1.37 -1.52 21.47
CA PRO A 306 1.19 -1.80 22.90
C PRO A 306 0.97 -3.29 23.21
N MET A 307 1.25 -4.21 22.27
CA MET A 307 1.25 -5.64 22.59
C MET A 307 2.23 -5.93 23.74
N PRO A 308 1.77 -6.57 24.84
CA PRO A 308 2.65 -7.02 25.91
C PRO A 308 3.62 -8.10 25.41
#